data_AF-X1IMF2-F1
#
_entry.id   AF-X1IMF2-F1
#
_cell.length_a   1.000
_cell.length_b   1.000
_cell.length_c   1.000
_cell.angle_alpha   90.00
_cell.angle_beta   90.00
_cell.angle_gamma   90.00
#
_symmetry.space_group_name_H-M   'P 1'
#
loop_
_entity.id
_entity.type
_entity.pdbx_description
1 polymer ?
#
loop_
_entity_poly.entity_id
_entity_poly.type
_entity_poly.pdbx_seq_one_letter_code
_entity_poly.pdbx_strand_id
1 'polypeptide(L)'
;LNSASNFLLSKNLLISCMHFQDAYNFDLARVKNCIVHYGVIDPDDPSKVLEIPFCTMNTLHREKLELKHKVANQSTIKPEIIQNKIETYIKSIEKE
;
A
#
# COMPACT_ATOMS: atom_id res chain seq x y z
N LEU A 1 10.08 20.12 -25.10
CA LEU A 1 10.02 18.68 -24.77
C LEU A 1 11.25 18.14 -24.04
N ASN A 2 12.38 18.87 -23.99
CA ASN A 2 13.65 18.36 -23.45
C ASN A 2 13.72 18.24 -21.91
N SER A 3 12.61 18.42 -21.19
CA SER A 3 12.53 18.21 -19.74
C SER A 3 11.21 17.55 -19.37
N ALA A 4 11.25 16.66 -18.36
CA ALA A 4 10.06 15.96 -17.85
C ALA A 4 8.97 16.94 -17.39
N SER A 5 9.37 18.06 -16.78
CA SER A 5 8.45 19.14 -16.40
C SER A 5 7.67 19.69 -17.59
N ASN A 6 8.35 20.05 -18.69
CA ASN A 6 7.67 20.53 -19.90
C ASN A 6 6.79 19.45 -20.55
N PHE A 7 7.16 18.17 -20.44
CA PHE A 7 6.33 17.07 -20.91
C PHE A 7 5.05 16.90 -20.06
N LEU A 8 5.16 16.99 -18.73
CA LEU A 8 4.02 16.82 -17.82
C LEU A 8 3.07 18.03 -17.78
N LEU A 9 3.58 19.24 -18.01
CA LEU A 9 2.81 20.49 -17.93
C LEU A 9 2.23 20.98 -19.27
N SER A 10 2.53 20.30 -20.37
CA SER A 10 1.94 20.61 -21.68
C SER A 10 0.70 19.74 -21.96
N LYS A 11 0.06 19.92 -23.12
CA LYS A 11 -1.19 19.22 -23.50
C LYS A 11 -0.93 17.76 -23.91
N ASN A 12 -0.30 16.97 -23.05
CA ASN A 12 -0.08 15.54 -23.25
C ASN A 12 -1.14 14.72 -22.50
N LEU A 13 -1.47 13.54 -23.04
CA LEU A 13 -2.37 12.58 -22.44
C LEU A 13 -1.61 11.28 -22.17
N LEU A 14 -1.49 10.90 -20.90
CA LEU A 14 -0.96 9.58 -20.52
C LEU A 14 -2.10 8.56 -20.57
N ILE A 15 -1.92 7.50 -21.36
CA ILE A 15 -2.82 6.33 -21.37
C ILE A 15 -2.05 5.17 -20.76
N SER A 16 -2.57 4.62 -19.68
CA SER A 16 -2.01 3.45 -19.01
C SER A 16 -3.14 2.52 -18.56
N CYS A 17 -2.84 1.23 -18.42
CA CYS A 17 -3.75 0.24 -17.90
C CYS A 17 -3.07 -0.53 -16.77
N MET A 18 -3.79 -0.68 -15.66
CA MET A 18 -3.41 -1.54 -14.56
C MET A 18 -4.52 -2.54 -14.36
N HIS A 19 -4.16 -3.82 -14.27
CA HIS A 19 -5.12 -4.89 -14.10
C HIS A 19 -4.77 -5.63 -12.81
N PHE A 20 -5.61 -5.46 -11.79
CA PHE A 20 -5.46 -6.12 -10.51
C PHE A 20 -5.93 -7.57 -10.57
N GLN A 21 -5.23 -8.45 -9.85
CA GLN A 21 -5.53 -9.88 -9.76
C GLN A 21 -6.06 -10.18 -8.36
N ASP A 22 -7.03 -11.09 -8.29
CA ASP A 22 -7.58 -11.64 -7.05
C ASP A 22 -7.26 -13.15 -6.96
N ALA A 23 -7.63 -13.77 -5.85
CA ALA A 23 -7.32 -15.16 -5.56
C ALA A 23 -7.88 -16.18 -6.58
N TYR A 24 -8.91 -15.83 -7.36
CA TYR A 24 -9.56 -16.72 -8.32
C TYR A 24 -8.99 -16.59 -9.75
N ASN A 25 -8.28 -15.51 -10.07
CA ASN A 25 -7.72 -15.25 -11.40
C ASN A 25 -6.19 -15.01 -11.38
N PHE A 26 -5.53 -15.59 -10.38
CA PHE A 26 -4.10 -15.41 -10.17
C PHE A 26 -3.26 -16.07 -11.28
N ASP A 27 -2.42 -15.26 -11.93
CA ASP A 27 -1.52 -15.66 -13.02
C ASP A 27 -0.11 -15.18 -12.70
N LEU A 28 0.80 -16.15 -12.50
CA LEU A 28 2.19 -15.91 -12.13
C LEU A 28 2.98 -15.19 -13.22
N ALA A 29 2.66 -15.37 -14.50
CA ALA A 29 3.35 -14.67 -15.58
C ALA A 29 3.11 -13.15 -15.49
N ARG A 30 1.90 -12.76 -15.10
CA ARG A 30 1.55 -11.34 -14.89
C ARG A 30 2.20 -10.76 -13.64
N VAL A 31 2.25 -11.54 -12.56
CA VAL A 31 2.92 -11.15 -11.31
C VAL A 31 4.40 -10.86 -11.53
N LYS A 32 5.10 -11.69 -12.31
CA LYS A 32 6.51 -11.48 -12.67
C LYS A 32 6.77 -10.22 -13.49
N ASN A 33 5.75 -9.70 -14.16
CA ASN A 33 5.81 -8.48 -14.97
C ASN A 33 5.05 -7.32 -14.29
N CYS A 34 4.81 -7.39 -12.99
CA CYS A 34 4.14 -6.30 -12.28
C CYS A 34 5.02 -5.03 -12.33
N ILE A 35 4.38 -3.86 -12.38
CA ILE A 35 5.08 -2.57 -12.40
C ILE A 35 4.96 -1.81 -11.07
N VAL A 36 4.20 -2.36 -10.12
CA VAL A 36 3.98 -1.77 -8.78
C VAL A 36 4.31 -2.80 -7.72
N HIS A 37 5.28 -2.48 -6.87
CA HIS A 37 5.77 -3.36 -5.82
C HIS A 37 5.77 -2.65 -4.48
N TYR A 38 5.55 -3.42 -3.42
CA TYR A 38 5.84 -3.02 -2.06
C TYR A 38 7.28 -3.42 -1.73
N GLY A 39 8.02 -2.49 -1.14
CA GLY A 39 9.23 -2.81 -0.39
C GLY A 39 8.85 -3.07 1.06
N VAL A 40 9.06 -4.29 1.55
CA VAL A 40 8.76 -4.68 2.92
C VAL A 40 10.05 -5.17 3.57
N ILE A 41 10.43 -4.63 4.73
CA ILE A 41 11.58 -5.17 5.47
C ILE A 41 11.32 -6.64 5.79
N ASP A 42 12.30 -7.50 5.59
CA ASP A 42 12.12 -8.92 5.90
C ASP A 42 12.00 -9.10 7.43
N PRO A 43 10.87 -9.66 7.94
CA PRO A 43 10.68 -9.88 9.37
C PRO A 43 11.72 -10.81 9.98
N ASP A 44 12.29 -11.72 9.17
CA ASP A 44 13.25 -12.71 9.63
C ASP A 44 14.71 -12.20 9.50
N ASP A 45 14.95 -11.20 8.64
CA ASP A 45 16.27 -10.57 8.41
C ASP A 45 16.13 -9.06 8.13
N PRO A 46 16.20 -8.21 9.16
CA PRO A 46 15.98 -6.76 9.02
C PRO A 46 16.97 -6.03 8.08
N SER A 47 18.04 -6.69 7.64
CA SER A 47 18.98 -6.14 6.66
C SER A 47 18.47 -6.22 5.21
N LYS A 48 17.38 -6.97 4.97
CA LYS A 48 16.82 -7.22 3.65
C LYS A 48 15.48 -6.51 3.44
N VAL A 49 15.21 -6.21 2.17
CA VAL A 49 13.92 -5.73 1.69
C VAL A 49 13.35 -6.78 0.75
N LEU A 50 12.17 -7.28 1.07
CA LEU A 50 11.35 -8.09 0.18
C LEU A 50 10.65 -7.17 -0.83
N GLU A 51 10.90 -7.42 -2.11
CA GLU A 51 10.13 -6.83 -3.20
C GLU A 51 8.91 -7.73 -3.48
N ILE A 52 7.71 -7.19 -3.25
CA ILE A 52 6.46 -7.96 -3.36
C ILE A 52 5.50 -7.26 -4.32
N PRO A 53 5.06 -7.91 -5.41
CA PRO A 53 4.10 -7.32 -6.34
C PRO A 53 2.78 -6.95 -5.67
N PHE A 54 2.13 -5.90 -6.18
CA PHE A 54 0.96 -5.28 -5.55
C PHE A 54 -0.16 -6.28 -5.24
N CYS A 55 -0.55 -7.11 -6.21
CA CYS A 55 -1.66 -8.04 -6.05
C CYS A 55 -1.30 -9.19 -5.09
N THR A 56 -0.09 -9.75 -5.20
CA THR A 56 0.37 -10.81 -4.29
C THR A 56 0.47 -10.32 -2.86
N MET A 57 0.91 -9.07 -2.66
CA MET A 57 0.95 -8.47 -1.33
C MET A 57 -0.45 -8.43 -0.74
N ASN A 58 -1.40 -7.79 -1.43
CA ASN A 58 -2.74 -7.55 -0.89
C ASN A 58 -3.61 -8.82 -0.79
N THR A 59 -3.34 -9.86 -1.57
CA THR A 59 -4.15 -11.09 -1.57
C THR A 59 -3.55 -12.22 -0.73
N LEU A 60 -2.21 -12.38 -0.72
CA LEU A 60 -1.58 -13.59 -0.18
C LEU A 60 -0.61 -13.33 0.98
N HIS A 61 0.21 -12.28 0.90
CA HIS A 61 1.33 -12.10 1.83
C HIS A 61 1.01 -11.19 3.02
N ARG A 62 0.07 -10.26 2.85
CA ARG A 62 -0.19 -9.17 3.81
C ARG A 62 -0.41 -9.65 5.24
N GLU A 63 -1.38 -10.53 5.46
CA GLU A 63 -1.73 -10.99 6.81
C GLU A 63 -0.53 -11.63 7.53
N LYS A 64 0.21 -12.50 6.82
CA LYS A 64 1.38 -13.20 7.38
C LYS A 64 2.50 -12.22 7.73
N LEU A 65 2.79 -11.25 6.86
CA LEU A 65 3.84 -10.27 7.08
C LEU A 65 3.46 -9.27 8.18
N GLU A 66 2.24 -8.76 8.18
CA GLU A 66 1.75 -7.86 9.23
C GLU A 66 1.76 -8.54 10.60
N LEU A 67 1.39 -9.83 10.67
CA LEU A 67 1.46 -10.59 11.92
C LEU A 67 2.90 -10.76 12.42
N LYS A 68 3.84 -11.05 11.52
CA LYS A 68 5.27 -11.16 11.87
C LYS A 68 5.89 -9.83 12.31
N HIS A 69 5.44 -8.72 11.73
CA HIS A 69 5.89 -7.38 12.11
C HIS A 69 5.18 -6.81 13.33
N LYS A 70 4.19 -7.51 13.88
CA LYS A 70 3.49 -7.08 15.07
C LYS A 70 4.49 -6.91 16.22
N VAL A 71 4.51 -5.72 16.83
CA VAL A 71 5.30 -5.46 18.03
C VAL A 71 4.73 -6.28 19.19
N ALA A 72 5.59 -7.06 19.84
CA ALA A 72 5.22 -7.83 21.02
C ALA A 72 4.69 -6.92 22.13
N ASN A 73 3.65 -7.37 22.83
CA ASN A 73 3.04 -6.66 23.97
C ASN A 73 2.40 -5.30 23.63
N GLN A 74 2.14 -5.01 22.35
CA GLN A 74 1.32 -3.86 21.95
C GLN A 74 -0.02 -4.34 21.40
N SER A 75 -1.11 -3.79 21.93
CA SER A 75 -2.45 -3.96 21.36
C SER A 75 -2.75 -2.81 20.41
N THR A 76 -3.41 -3.13 19.30
CA THR A 76 -4.00 -2.13 18.43
C THR A 76 -5.15 -1.44 19.15
N ILE A 77 -5.22 -0.11 18.99
CA ILE A 77 -6.37 0.66 19.45
C ILE A 77 -7.59 0.21 18.65
N LYS A 78 -8.70 -0.07 19.34
CA LYS A 78 -9.91 -0.52 18.66
C LYS A 78 -10.45 0.58 17.72
N PRO A 79 -11.06 0.21 16.57
CA PRO A 79 -11.56 1.18 15.59
C PRO A 79 -12.53 2.22 16.18
N GLU A 80 -13.36 1.82 17.12
CA GLU A 80 -14.37 2.70 17.73
C GLU A 80 -13.72 3.85 18.52
N ILE A 81 -12.59 3.57 19.19
CA ILE A 81 -11.85 4.60 19.94
C ILE A 81 -11.23 5.61 18.97
N ILE A 82 -10.71 5.14 17.83
CA ILE A 82 -10.11 5.99 16.80
C ILE A 82 -11.18 6.89 16.18
N GLN A 83 -12.34 6.33 15.83
CA GLN A 83 -13.47 7.08 15.26
C GLN A 83 -13.97 8.17 16.22
N ASN A 84 -14.17 7.84 17.49
CA ASN A 84 -14.59 8.82 18.50
C ASN A 84 -13.59 9.98 18.65
N LYS A 85 -12.27 9.68 18.60
CA LYS A 85 -11.23 10.74 18.63
C LYS A 85 -11.34 11.64 17.41
N ILE A 86 -11.48 11.07 16.21
CA ILE A 86 -11.63 11.83 14.96
C ILE A 86 -12.85 12.74 15.03
N GLU A 87 -14.01 12.23 15.45
CA GLU A 87 -15.22 13.04 15.61
C GLU A 87 -15.04 14.19 16.60
N THR A 88 -14.34 13.94 17.70
CA THR A 88 -14.02 14.97 18.69
C THR A 88 -13.14 16.07 18.10
N TYR A 89 -12.11 15.69 17.33
CA TYR A 89 -11.25 16.64 16.63
C TYR A 89 -12.00 17.46 15.58
N ILE A 90 -12.85 16.82 14.77
CA ILE A 90 -13.67 17.53 13.77
C ILE A 90 -14.56 18.57 14.46
N LYS A 91 -15.25 18.18 15.55
CA LYS A 91 -16.09 19.10 16.34
C LYS A 91 -15.31 20.26 16.97
N SER A 92 -14.01 20.10 17.25
CA SER A 92 -13.17 21.19 17.74
C SER A 92 -12.81 22.19 16.63
N ILE A 93 -12.63 21.72 15.39
CA ILE A 93 -12.32 22.58 14.24
C ILE A 93 -13.57 23.35 13.79
N GLU A 94 -14.75 22.73 13.84
CA GLU A 94 -16.01 23.37 13.44
C GLU A 94 -16.54 24.40 14.46
N LYS A 95 -15.95 24.46 15.66
CA LYS A 95 -16.31 25.45 16.70
C LYS A 95 -15.45 26.71 16.67
N GLU A 96 -14.41 26.76 15.85
CA GLU A 96 -13.66 27.96 15.48
C GLU A 96 -14.27 28.64 14.25
#